data_AF-A0AAD9MNB5-F1
#
_entry.id   AF-A0AAD9MNB5-F1
#
_cell.length_a   1.000
_cell.length_b   1.000
_cell.length_c   1.000
_cell.angle_alpha   90.00
_cell.angle_beta   90.00
_cell.angle_gamma   90.00
#
_symmetry.space_group_name_H-M   'P 1'
#
loop_
_entity.id
_entity.type
_entity.pdbx_description
1 polymer ?
#
loop_
_entity_poly.entity_id
_entity_poly.type
_entity_poly.pdbx_seq_one_letter_code
_entity_poly.pdbx_strand_id
1 'polypeptide(L)'
;METNNGVGRRPSHGRRGARCAGPPLWFCLACPLVLGMAAPWIFNWGLTTAAELLCEHLKLPDDECLDLWWGAFALALILSLASAIPIVYICKLPSCGNRGH
;
A
#
# COMPACT_ATOMS: atom_id res chain seq x y z
N MET A 1 69.13 -6.40 -1.69
CA MET A 1 68.50 -7.22 -0.64
C MET A 1 67.16 -6.60 -0.31
N GLU A 2 66.10 -7.17 -0.89
CA GLU A 2 64.70 -6.77 -0.74
C GLU A 2 64.19 -6.91 0.70
N THR A 3 63.41 -5.92 1.15
CA THR A 3 62.45 -6.11 2.26
C THR A 3 61.03 -5.94 1.73
N ASN A 4 60.48 -7.10 1.37
CA ASN A 4 59.11 -7.51 1.13
C ASN A 4 57.97 -6.56 1.55
N ASN A 5 57.16 -6.23 0.54
CA ASN A 5 55.75 -5.87 0.64
C ASN A 5 54.95 -7.02 1.29
N GLY A 6 54.20 -6.73 2.35
CA GLY A 6 53.35 -7.70 3.04
C GLY A 6 52.07 -7.07 3.55
N VAL A 7 51.07 -6.99 2.67
CA VAL A 7 49.67 -6.64 2.96
C VAL A 7 49.12 -7.59 4.04
N GLY A 8 48.98 -7.09 5.28
CA GLY A 8 48.28 -7.76 6.37
C GLY A 8 46.86 -7.23 6.52
N ARG A 9 45.88 -7.92 5.93
CA ARG A 9 44.44 -7.68 6.14
C ARG A 9 44.12 -7.84 7.63
N ARG A 10 43.63 -6.78 8.30
CA ARG A 10 43.04 -6.93 9.62
C ARG A 10 41.68 -7.64 9.53
N PRO A 11 41.38 -8.56 10.46
CA PRO A 11 40.13 -9.30 10.49
C PRO A 11 38.96 -8.39 10.86
N SER A 12 37.86 -8.63 10.17
CA SER A 12 36.53 -8.07 10.37
C SER A 12 35.95 -8.54 11.71
N HIS A 13 36.08 -7.72 12.76
CA HIS A 13 35.41 -7.93 14.04
C HIS A 13 34.88 -6.62 14.63
N GLY A 14 33.59 -6.65 14.98
CA GLY A 14 33.06 -5.78 16.04
C GLY A 14 32.03 -4.74 15.60
N ARG A 15 30.83 -5.24 15.31
CA ARG A 15 29.51 -4.58 15.47
C ARG A 15 29.57 -3.22 16.21
N ARG A 16 29.11 -2.16 15.55
CA ARG A 16 28.09 -1.22 16.07
C ARG A 16 27.80 -0.14 15.04
N GLY A 17 26.66 -0.32 14.40
CA GLY A 17 26.07 0.61 13.47
C GLY A 17 24.78 -0.04 13.02
N ALA A 18 23.77 -0.05 13.90
CA ALA A 18 22.41 -0.09 13.43
C ALA A 18 22.27 1.11 12.49
N ARG A 19 22.59 0.93 11.20
CA ARG A 19 22.02 1.77 10.16
C ARG A 19 20.55 1.73 10.48
N CYS A 20 19.93 2.88 10.72
CA CYS A 20 18.47 3.00 10.75
C CYS A 20 17.96 2.42 9.42
N ALA A 21 17.76 1.11 9.39
CA ALA A 21 17.46 0.38 8.19
C ALA A 21 16.00 0.67 7.95
N GLY A 22 15.72 1.66 7.09
CA GLY A 22 14.36 1.95 6.67
C GLY A 22 13.61 0.69 6.18
N PRO A 23 12.30 0.79 5.94
CA PRO A 23 11.53 -0.32 5.37
C PRO A 23 12.19 -0.82 4.08
N PRO A 24 12.31 -2.13 3.85
CA PRO A 24 13.02 -2.66 2.68
C PRO A 24 12.38 -2.20 1.36
N LEU A 25 13.17 -2.06 0.30
CA LEU A 25 12.72 -1.43 -0.95
C LEU A 25 11.58 -2.21 -1.63
N TRP A 26 11.57 -3.54 -1.49
CA TRP A 26 10.44 -4.37 -1.96
C TRP A 26 9.14 -4.05 -1.20
N PHE A 27 9.22 -3.72 0.09
CA PHE A 27 8.05 -3.34 0.88
C PHE A 27 7.50 -1.99 0.43
N CYS A 28 8.38 -1.04 0.13
CA CYS A 28 8.01 0.28 -0.39
C CYS A 28 7.23 0.22 -1.72
N LEU A 29 7.45 -0.81 -2.53
CA LEU A 29 6.74 -1.03 -3.79
C LEU A 29 5.51 -1.93 -3.59
N ALA A 30 5.67 -3.05 -2.88
CA ALA A 30 4.62 -4.04 -2.72
C ALA A 30 3.46 -3.53 -1.87
N CYS A 31 3.73 -2.79 -0.79
CA CYS A 31 2.71 -2.31 0.13
C CYS A 31 1.68 -1.40 -0.56
N PRO A 32 2.04 -0.29 -1.22
CA PRO A 32 1.06 0.55 -1.89
C PRO A 32 0.39 -0.15 -3.09
N LEU A 33 1.08 -1.07 -3.76
CA LEU A 33 0.53 -1.80 -4.91
C LEU A 33 -0.55 -2.79 -4.48
N VAL A 34 -0.30 -3.57 -3.43
CA VAL A 34 -1.27 -4.52 -2.88
C VAL A 34 -2.46 -3.80 -2.27
N LEU A 35 -2.22 -2.78 -1.44
CA LEU A 35 -3.30 -2.01 -0.84
C LEU A 35 -4.11 -1.22 -1.88
N GLY A 36 -3.44 -0.68 -2.90
CA GLY A 36 -4.09 0.02 -4.00
C GLY A 36 -4.92 -0.90 -4.90
N MET A 37 -4.56 -2.18 -5.05
CA MET A 37 -5.40 -3.18 -5.72
C MET A 37 -6.53 -3.71 -4.82
N ALA A 38 -6.25 -3.88 -3.53
CA ALA A 38 -7.22 -4.40 -2.58
C ALA A 38 -8.36 -3.40 -2.31
N ALA A 39 -8.06 -2.11 -2.21
CA ALA A 39 -9.03 -1.06 -1.93
C ALA A 39 -10.23 -1.06 -2.90
N PRO A 40 -10.05 -0.93 -4.23
CA PRO A 40 -11.18 -0.92 -5.16
C PRO A 40 -11.92 -2.26 -5.15
N TRP A 41 -11.24 -3.38 -4.94
CA TRP A 41 -11.88 -4.69 -4.86
C TRP A 41 -12.81 -4.79 -3.65
N ILE A 42 -12.31 -4.43 -2.46
CA ILE A 42 -13.06 -4.44 -1.21
C ILE A 42 -14.23 -3.44 -1.26
N PHE A 43 -14.00 -2.23 -1.74
CA PHE A 43 -15.05 -1.22 -1.81
C PHE A 43 -16.14 -1.59 -2.80
N ASN A 44 -15.79 -2.08 -3.99
CA ASN A 44 -16.80 -2.53 -4.95
C ASN A 44 -17.63 -3.68 -4.38
N TRP A 45 -16.99 -4.70 -3.81
CA TRP A 45 -17.73 -5.82 -3.21
C TRP A 45 -18.65 -5.37 -2.09
N GLY A 46 -18.13 -4.58 -1.14
CA GLY A 46 -18.91 -4.10 0.01
C GLY A 46 -20.07 -3.20 -0.41
N LEU A 47 -19.84 -2.26 -1.32
CA LEU A 47 -20.88 -1.32 -1.75
C LEU A 47 -21.91 -1.96 -2.67
N THR A 48 -21.54 -2.92 -3.52
CA THR A 48 -22.51 -3.69 -4.31
C THR A 48 -23.42 -4.52 -3.40
N THR A 49 -22.86 -5.26 -2.43
CA THR A 49 -23.69 -6.02 -1.48
C THR A 49 -24.58 -5.12 -0.64
N ALA A 50 -24.09 -3.94 -0.24
CA ALA A 50 -24.89 -2.95 0.48
C ALA A 50 -26.03 -2.38 -0.38
N ALA A 51 -25.79 -2.14 -1.67
CA ALA A 51 -26.80 -1.67 -2.61
C ALA A 51 -27.91 -2.72 -2.80
N GLU A 52 -27.55 -3.99 -3.00
CA GLU A 52 -28.51 -5.10 -3.12
C GLU A 52 -29.37 -5.25 -1.86
N LEU A 53 -28.73 -5.21 -0.68
CA LEU A 53 -29.44 -5.23 0.61
C LEU A 53 -30.41 -4.05 0.75
N LEU A 54 -30.01 -2.86 0.31
CA LEU A 54 -30.88 -1.68 0.34
C LEU A 54 -32.06 -1.81 -0.63
N CYS A 55 -31.83 -2.33 -1.83
CA CYS A 55 -32.88 -2.55 -2.83
C CYS A 55 -33.93 -3.54 -2.32
N GLU A 56 -33.52 -4.67 -1.74
CA GLU A 56 -34.46 -5.61 -1.13
C GLU A 56 -35.22 -5.00 0.05
N HIS A 57 -34.53 -4.23 0.89
CA HIS A 57 -35.12 -3.70 2.11
C HIS A 57 -36.16 -2.59 1.86
N LEU A 58 -35.90 -1.73 0.88
CA LEU A 58 -36.81 -0.65 0.50
C LEU A 58 -37.77 -1.03 -0.64
N LYS A 59 -37.62 -2.23 -1.22
CA LYS A 59 -38.54 -2.76 -2.25
C LYS A 59 -38.63 -1.87 -3.48
N LEU A 60 -37.47 -1.33 -3.91
CA LEU A 60 -37.40 -0.39 -5.03
C LEU A 60 -37.70 -1.09 -6.37
N PRO A 61 -38.27 -0.36 -7.34
CA PRO A 61 -38.28 -0.80 -8.73
C PRO A 61 -36.86 -0.96 -9.29
N ASP A 62 -36.71 -1.85 -10.28
CA ASP A 62 -35.41 -2.22 -10.86
C ASP A 62 -34.61 -1.02 -11.39
N ASP A 63 -35.29 -0.02 -11.94
CA ASP A 63 -34.68 1.18 -12.53
C ASP A 63 -33.90 1.98 -11.47
N GLU A 64 -34.53 2.22 -10.32
CA GLU A 64 -33.93 2.98 -9.22
C GLU A 64 -32.84 2.16 -8.50
N CYS A 65 -32.97 0.83 -8.47
CA CYS A 65 -31.92 -0.03 -7.93
C CYS A 65 -30.65 0.03 -8.78
N LEU A 66 -30.81 0.13 -10.11
CA LEU A 66 -29.69 0.25 -11.04
C LEU A 66 -28.97 1.60 -10.87
N ASP A 67 -29.71 2.69 -10.66
CA ASP A 67 -29.12 4.00 -10.30
C ASP A 67 -28.37 3.94 -8.96
N LEU A 68 -28.93 3.25 -7.95
CA LEU A 68 -28.27 3.06 -6.66
C LEU A 68 -26.97 2.27 -6.80
N TRP A 69 -26.96 1.25 -7.66
CA TRP A 69 -25.77 0.47 -7.97
C TRP A 69 -24.68 1.32 -8.63
N TRP A 70 -25.03 2.18 -9.60
CA TRP A 70 -24.08 3.14 -10.18
C TRP A 70 -23.56 4.15 -9.16
N GLY A 71 -24.44 4.63 -8.28
CA GLY A 71 -24.06 5.51 -7.17
C GLY A 71 -23.05 4.85 -6.24
N ALA A 72 -23.31 3.59 -5.87
CA ALA A 72 -22.42 2.77 -5.05
C ALA A 72 -21.05 2.56 -5.73
N PHE A 73 -21.03 2.31 -7.04
CA PHE A 73 -19.81 2.18 -7.83
C PHE A 73 -18.99 3.48 -7.86
N ALA A 74 -19.63 4.62 -8.11
CA ALA A 74 -18.98 5.92 -8.08
C ALA A 74 -18.39 6.22 -6.70
N LEU A 75 -19.13 5.92 -5.62
CA LEU A 75 -18.66 6.04 -4.24
C LEU A 75 -17.44 5.15 -3.97
N ALA A 76 -17.44 3.92 -4.49
CA ALA A 76 -16.31 2.99 -4.36
C ALA A 76 -15.03 3.58 -4.97
N LEU A 77 -15.12 4.22 -6.14
CA LEU A 77 -13.97 4.87 -6.79
C LEU A 77 -13.44 6.04 -5.95
N ILE A 78 -14.34 6.88 -5.41
CA ILE A 78 -13.94 8.02 -4.58
C ILE A 78 -13.28 7.54 -3.29
N LEU A 79 -13.87 6.54 -2.61
CA LEU A 79 -13.30 5.94 -1.41
C LEU A 79 -11.96 5.25 -1.69
N SER A 80 -11.82 4.63 -2.86
CA SER A 80 -10.54 4.07 -3.31
C SER A 80 -9.47 5.16 -3.45
N LEU A 81 -9.78 6.31 -4.05
CA LEU A 81 -8.84 7.44 -4.10
C LEU A 81 -8.53 7.98 -2.70
N ALA A 82 -9.55 8.14 -1.84
CA ALA A 82 -9.36 8.61 -0.47
C ALA A 82 -8.46 7.68 0.35
N SER A 83 -8.52 6.37 0.08
CA SER A 83 -7.66 5.37 0.73
C SER A 83 -6.17 5.53 0.42
N ALA A 84 -5.81 6.28 -0.62
CA ALA A 84 -4.40 6.57 -0.91
C ALA A 84 -3.71 7.30 0.26
N ILE A 85 -4.43 8.14 1.00
CA ILE A 85 -3.89 8.88 2.13
C ILE A 85 -3.40 7.93 3.24
N PRO A 86 -4.24 7.06 3.83
CA PRO A 86 -3.78 6.12 4.85
C PRO A 86 -2.75 5.11 4.30
N ILE A 87 -2.83 4.72 3.02
CA ILE A 87 -1.83 3.84 2.39
C ILE A 87 -0.44 4.47 2.47
N VAL A 88 -0.31 5.77 2.22
CA VAL A 88 0.97 6.50 2.30
C VAL A 88 1.59 6.42 3.69
N TYR A 89 0.77 6.56 4.74
CA TYR A 89 1.21 6.50 6.13
C TYR A 89 1.53 5.07 6.58
N ILE A 90 0.66 4.11 6.26
CA ILE A 90 0.83 2.69 6.64
C ILE A 90 2.06 2.09 5.95
N CYS A 91 2.24 2.35 4.66
CA CYS A 91 3.36 1.84 3.89
C CYS A 91 4.67 2.64 4.10
N LYS A 92 4.64 3.68 4.95
CA LYS A 92 5.79 4.57 5.24
C LYS A 92 6.52 5.05 3.97
N LEU A 93 5.77 5.42 2.94
CA LEU A 93 6.34 5.96 1.69
C LEU A 93 7.30 7.15 1.91
N PRO A 94 7.08 8.07 2.89
CA PRO A 94 8.05 9.13 3.16
C PRO A 94 9.44 8.61 3.58
N SER A 95 9.49 7.52 4.35
CA SER A 95 10.75 6.87 4.73
C SER A 95 11.41 6.12 3.57
N CYS A 96 10.65 5.75 2.55
CA CYS A 96 11.14 5.13 1.33
C CYS A 96 11.76 6.17 0.38
N GLY A 97 11.14 7.35 0.24
CA GLY A 97 11.66 8.45 -0.59
C GLY A 97 12.95 9.08 -0.04
N ASN A 98 13.10 9.11 1.29
CA ASN A 98 14.25 9.73 1.96
C ASN A 98 15.53 8.89 1.98
N ARG A 99 15.60 7.80 1.21
CA ARG A 99 16.80 6.96 1.04
C ARG A 99 17.67 7.35 -0.16
N GLY A 100 17.19 8.25 -1.01
CA GLY A 100 17.89 8.74 -2.21
C GLY A 100 18.62 10.08 -2.05
N HIS A 101 18.65 10.64 -0.84
CA HIS A 101 19.38 11.86 -0.46
C HIS A 101 20.40 11.54 0.63
#